data_AF-A0A2W7AA54-F1
#
_entry.id   AF-A0A2W7AA54-F1
#
_cell.length_a   1.000
_cell.length_b   1.000
_cell.length_c   1.000
_cell.angle_alpha   90.00
_cell.angle_beta   90.00
_cell.angle_gamma   90.00
#
_symmetry.space_group_name_H-M   'P 1'
#
loop_
_entity.id
_entity.type
_entity.pdbx_description
1 polymer ?
#
loop_
_entity_poly.entity_id
_entity_poly.type
_entity_poly.pdbx_seq_one_letter_code
_entity_poly.pdbx_strand_id
1 'polypeptide(L)'
;MKSLNFKEELSLLIRSKCPIIYVVTWEEERAEKAIAQVANICSPPRQMHYYDLVRGFEHNQEGKNNLLQALQIVENSDRQTATIYVFRDLHRRLASPRLDEILVRQLRNLYRSFHNSRKTLILLSPLLEMPSELEEQVAVLYFPLPETTEIRNIIEQMIPPDQLRMEGNSLEQLIKACMGMTRDRICHTLSKSIVQKHFLNESDIDRVLFEKQKRIRQTEFLEFFTPNETLDSIGGLDNFKLWLMQRQRAFSDEARAFGLPNPRGVLLLGIQGTGKSLCAKAIANLWRLPLLRLDVGRLFGSLVGQSESRTRQTIQLAEALAPCILWIDEIDKAFGGVSNSMGDSGTSQRVLGTLLTWMQEKSSPVFVVATANNIHALPPELLRKGRFDELFFINLPTYEERQEIFLLHLKRFRPVELRNFDIDQMAAISKEFSGAEIEQAIVEGMYRAFHEQRDVSTEDILGAIAETYPLASTAREQISFMQAWATQGRARSASRGEVIDIPSDKLGVKSGDITLIDNATKALNEKSRSKHRPLPLPPLPQIKSSSDS
;
A
#
# COMPACT_ATOMS: atom_id res chain seq x y z
N MET A 1 -22.79 7.26 -5.86
CA MET A 1 -22.46 8.01 -7.09
C MET A 1 -21.23 7.34 -7.71
N LYS A 2 -21.26 7.01 -8.99
CA LYS A 2 -20.07 6.50 -9.70
C LYS A 2 -19.03 7.63 -9.71
N SER A 3 -17.78 7.34 -9.33
CA SER A 3 -16.68 8.28 -9.55
C SER A 3 -16.56 8.51 -11.07
N LEU A 4 -16.58 9.78 -11.48
CA LEU A 4 -16.44 10.18 -12.88
C LEU A 4 -15.00 9.89 -13.32
N ASN A 5 -14.82 9.35 -14.53
CA ASN A 5 -13.47 9.24 -15.08
C ASN A 5 -12.94 10.64 -15.48
N PHE A 6 -11.63 10.77 -15.67
CA PHE A 6 -11.00 12.07 -16.00
C PHE A 6 -11.69 12.80 -17.18
N LYS A 7 -12.07 12.08 -18.24
CA LYS A 7 -12.70 12.69 -19.43
C LYS A 7 -14.11 13.20 -19.13
N GLU A 8 -14.87 12.46 -18.33
CA GLU A 8 -16.20 12.85 -17.88
C GLU A 8 -16.14 14.09 -16.96
N GLU A 9 -15.18 14.11 -16.02
CA GLU A 9 -14.99 15.22 -15.10
C GLU A 9 -14.50 16.49 -15.82
N LEU A 10 -13.51 16.35 -16.72
CA LEU A 10 -13.05 17.45 -17.56
C LEU A 10 -14.18 18.00 -18.45
N SER A 11 -14.96 17.12 -19.07
CA SER A 11 -16.14 17.52 -19.88
C SER A 11 -17.16 18.28 -19.04
N LEU A 12 -17.42 17.83 -17.81
CA LEU A 12 -18.31 18.51 -16.87
C LEU A 12 -17.81 19.92 -16.54
N LEU A 13 -16.52 20.08 -16.20
CA LEU A 13 -15.93 21.37 -15.89
C LEU A 13 -15.93 22.34 -17.08
N ILE A 14 -15.63 21.87 -18.29
CA ILE A 14 -15.68 22.70 -19.49
C ILE A 14 -17.14 23.13 -19.79
N ARG A 15 -18.11 22.23 -19.62
CA ARG A 15 -19.53 22.50 -19.87
C ARG A 15 -20.16 23.38 -18.79
N SER A 16 -19.67 23.30 -17.55
CA SER A 16 -20.05 24.21 -16.46
C SER A 16 -19.36 25.58 -16.56
N LYS A 17 -18.59 25.82 -17.63
CA LYS A 17 -17.83 27.06 -17.89
C LYS A 17 -16.82 27.38 -16.80
N CYS A 18 -16.19 26.35 -16.22
CA CYS A 18 -15.03 26.56 -15.36
C CYS A 18 -13.93 27.29 -16.16
N PRO A 19 -13.53 28.52 -15.76
CA PRO A 19 -12.61 29.32 -16.55
C PRO A 19 -11.19 28.76 -16.60
N ILE A 20 -10.68 28.28 -15.46
CA ILE A 20 -9.30 27.83 -15.32
C ILE A 20 -9.30 26.44 -14.68
N ILE A 21 -8.64 25.50 -15.33
CA ILE A 21 -8.49 24.12 -14.88
C ILE A 21 -6.98 23.82 -14.82
N TYR A 22 -6.53 23.21 -13.73
CA TYR A 22 -5.16 22.74 -13.56
C TYR A 22 -5.13 21.23 -13.72
N VAL A 23 -4.40 20.73 -14.70
CA VAL A 23 -4.22 19.29 -14.94
C VAL A 23 -2.81 18.89 -14.50
N VAL A 24 -2.75 18.05 -13.47
CA VAL A 24 -1.50 17.57 -12.88
C VAL A 24 -1.09 16.25 -13.53
N THR A 25 0.02 16.24 -14.26
CA THR A 25 0.53 15.02 -14.92
C THR A 25 1.96 15.15 -15.44
N TRP A 26 2.68 14.02 -15.43
CA TRP A 26 3.96 13.87 -16.13
C TRP A 26 3.81 13.43 -17.60
N GLU A 27 2.59 13.13 -18.06
CA GLU A 27 2.32 12.55 -19.38
C GLU A 27 1.65 13.56 -20.32
N GLU A 28 2.37 14.62 -20.70
CA GLU A 28 1.83 15.73 -21.50
C GLU A 28 1.10 15.27 -22.76
N GLU A 29 1.75 14.51 -23.63
CA GLU A 29 1.17 14.05 -24.91
C GLU A 29 -0.11 13.22 -24.70
N ARG A 30 -0.17 12.44 -23.60
CA ARG A 30 -1.30 11.57 -23.27
C ARG A 30 -2.48 12.38 -22.75
N ALA A 31 -2.20 13.36 -21.89
CA ALA A 31 -3.20 14.29 -21.39
C ALA A 31 -3.74 15.19 -22.51
N GLU A 32 -2.89 15.69 -23.40
CA GLU A 32 -3.32 16.49 -24.57
C GLU A 32 -4.24 15.71 -25.49
N LYS A 33 -3.92 14.44 -25.79
CA LYS A 33 -4.82 13.55 -26.55
C LYS A 33 -6.18 13.39 -25.87
N ALA A 34 -6.20 13.22 -24.55
CA ALA A 34 -7.45 13.12 -23.79
C ALA A 34 -8.25 14.43 -23.79
N ILE A 35 -7.58 15.58 -23.60
CA ILE A 35 -8.18 16.92 -23.66
C ILE A 35 -8.78 17.17 -25.06
N ALA A 36 -8.03 16.86 -26.12
CA ALA A 36 -8.50 17.01 -27.51
C ALA A 36 -9.74 16.15 -27.81
N GLN A 37 -9.79 14.92 -27.28
CA GLN A 37 -10.99 14.08 -27.39
C GLN A 37 -12.19 14.72 -26.70
N VAL A 38 -12.00 15.26 -25.49
CA VAL A 38 -13.07 15.96 -24.75
C VAL A 38 -13.51 17.22 -25.50
N ALA A 39 -12.56 18.01 -26.04
CA ALA A 39 -12.84 19.22 -26.81
C ALA A 39 -13.74 18.96 -28.03
N ASN A 40 -13.54 17.83 -28.72
CA ASN A 40 -14.33 17.42 -29.89
C ASN A 40 -15.73 16.92 -29.52
N ILE A 41 -15.89 16.26 -28.38
CA ILE A 41 -17.17 15.70 -27.91
C ILE A 41 -18.04 16.77 -27.22
N CYS A 42 -17.43 17.83 -26.70
CA CYS A 42 -18.15 18.94 -26.09
C CYS A 42 -19.11 19.61 -27.09
N SER A 43 -20.24 20.12 -26.60
CA SER A 43 -21.21 20.86 -27.41
C SER A 43 -21.29 22.34 -26.97
N PRO A 44 -20.94 23.32 -27.83
CA PRO A 44 -20.30 23.14 -29.13
C PRO A 44 -18.84 22.64 -29.01
N PRO A 45 -18.28 22.04 -30.08
CA PRO A 45 -16.87 21.64 -30.11
C PRO A 45 -15.96 22.83 -29.78
N ARG A 46 -14.85 22.55 -29.09
CA ARG A 46 -13.89 23.57 -28.68
C ARG A 46 -12.68 23.56 -29.61
N GLN A 47 -12.30 24.74 -30.12
CA GLN A 47 -11.00 24.92 -30.78
C GLN A 47 -9.88 24.80 -29.75
N MET A 48 -8.77 24.19 -30.13
CA MET A 48 -7.62 23.95 -29.25
C MET A 48 -6.44 24.82 -29.65
N HIS A 49 -5.81 25.48 -28.68
CA HIS A 49 -4.53 26.14 -28.87
C HIS A 49 -3.56 25.73 -27.75
N TYR A 50 -2.39 25.23 -28.15
CA TYR A 50 -1.32 24.86 -27.23
C TYR A 50 -0.26 25.94 -27.20
N TYR A 51 0.28 26.18 -26.02
CA TYR A 51 1.32 27.15 -25.75
C TYR A 51 2.41 26.56 -24.87
N ASP A 52 3.66 26.79 -25.25
CA ASP A 52 4.83 26.62 -24.38
C ASP A 52 5.74 27.85 -24.43
N LEU A 53 6.51 28.07 -23.38
CA LEU A 53 7.35 29.26 -23.23
C LEU A 53 8.42 29.38 -24.33
N VAL A 54 8.90 28.26 -24.86
CA VAL A 54 10.03 28.20 -25.80
C VAL A 54 9.59 28.47 -27.23
N ARG A 55 8.42 27.97 -27.63
CA ARG A 55 7.90 28.07 -29.01
C ARG A 55 6.81 29.12 -29.18
N GLY A 56 6.13 29.52 -28.10
CA GLY A 56 4.92 30.34 -28.17
C GLY A 56 3.69 29.49 -28.50
N PHE A 57 2.66 30.11 -29.08
CA PHE A 57 1.50 29.38 -29.60
C PHE A 57 1.86 28.53 -30.82
N GLU A 58 1.44 27.27 -30.86
CA GLU A 58 1.84 26.34 -31.94
C GLU A 58 1.44 26.80 -33.35
N HIS A 59 0.38 27.60 -33.48
CA HIS A 59 -0.14 28.01 -34.79
C HIS A 59 0.57 29.25 -35.40
N ASN A 60 1.12 30.15 -34.58
CA ASN A 60 1.71 31.41 -35.05
C ASN A 60 2.98 31.87 -34.32
N GLN A 61 3.44 31.10 -33.33
CA GLN A 61 4.63 31.38 -32.50
C GLN A 61 4.55 32.70 -31.70
N GLU A 62 3.36 33.28 -31.53
CA GLU A 62 3.20 34.50 -30.72
C GLU A 62 3.37 34.20 -29.22
N GLY A 63 3.78 35.21 -28.46
CA GLY A 63 4.04 35.08 -27.02
C GLY A 63 5.33 34.32 -26.68
N LYS A 64 6.18 34.00 -27.67
CA LYS A 64 7.47 33.34 -27.44
C LYS A 64 8.32 34.05 -26.39
N ASN A 65 8.86 33.31 -25.43
CA ASN A 65 9.63 33.80 -24.29
C ASN A 65 8.90 34.84 -23.40
N ASN A 66 7.62 35.13 -23.64
CA ASN A 66 6.86 36.14 -22.90
C ASN A 66 5.45 35.62 -22.58
N LEU A 67 5.36 34.99 -21.42
CA LEU A 67 4.14 34.39 -20.91
C LEU A 67 3.03 35.42 -20.64
N LEU A 68 3.38 36.63 -20.19
CA LEU A 68 2.39 37.68 -19.95
C LEU A 68 1.73 38.10 -21.28
N GLN A 69 2.55 38.27 -22.32
CA GLN A 69 2.05 38.55 -23.68
C GLN A 69 1.13 37.42 -24.18
N ALA A 70 1.50 36.17 -23.94
CA ALA A 70 0.66 35.03 -24.30
C ALA A 70 -0.71 35.06 -23.59
N LEU A 71 -0.74 35.36 -22.29
CA LEU A 71 -2.00 35.50 -21.54
C LEU A 71 -2.84 36.71 -22.00
N GLN A 72 -2.20 37.80 -22.45
CA GLN A 72 -2.90 38.95 -23.04
C GLN A 72 -3.52 38.62 -24.40
N ILE A 73 -2.84 37.83 -25.24
CA ILE A 73 -3.40 37.32 -26.51
C ILE A 73 -4.65 36.48 -26.22
N VAL A 74 -4.58 35.62 -25.21
CA VAL A 74 -5.71 34.80 -24.75
C VAL A 74 -6.89 35.66 -24.30
N GLU A 75 -6.65 36.70 -23.52
CA GLU A 75 -7.67 37.65 -23.05
C GLU A 75 -8.37 38.36 -24.23
N ASN A 76 -7.59 38.80 -25.21
CA ASN A 76 -8.04 39.61 -26.36
C ASN A 76 -8.63 38.81 -27.53
N SER A 77 -8.54 37.48 -27.51
CA SER A 77 -9.10 36.62 -28.56
C SER A 77 -10.64 36.72 -28.67
N ASP A 78 -11.24 36.24 -29.76
CA ASP A 78 -12.69 36.32 -29.99
C ASP A 78 -13.49 35.66 -28.85
N ARG A 79 -14.50 36.36 -28.33
CA ARG A 79 -15.36 35.90 -27.23
C ARG A 79 -16.46 34.94 -27.69
N GLN A 80 -16.80 34.93 -28.98
CA GLN A 80 -17.87 34.08 -29.51
C GLN A 80 -17.39 32.66 -29.82
N THR A 81 -16.11 32.52 -30.18
CA THR A 81 -15.49 31.20 -30.41
C THR A 81 -15.34 30.45 -29.10
N ALA A 82 -15.75 29.19 -29.13
CA ALA A 82 -15.59 28.30 -28.00
C ALA A 82 -14.20 27.64 -28.09
N THR A 83 -13.33 27.95 -27.13
CA THR A 83 -11.88 27.68 -27.27
C THR A 83 -11.27 27.18 -25.98
N ILE A 84 -10.35 26.22 -26.05
CA ILE A 84 -9.54 25.76 -24.94
C ILE A 84 -8.09 26.13 -25.23
N TYR A 85 -7.48 26.83 -24.28
CA TYR A 85 -6.06 27.17 -24.30
C TYR A 85 -5.33 26.24 -23.35
N VAL A 86 -4.29 25.53 -23.81
CA VAL A 86 -3.48 24.63 -22.97
C VAL A 86 -2.09 25.22 -22.82
N PHE A 87 -1.73 25.58 -21.58
CA PHE A 87 -0.43 26.15 -21.23
C PHE A 87 0.43 25.11 -20.53
N ARG A 88 1.59 24.78 -21.10
CA ARG A 88 2.56 23.84 -20.53
C ARG A 88 3.46 24.54 -19.52
N ASP A 89 3.81 23.84 -18.44
CA ASP A 89 4.85 24.22 -17.46
C ASP A 89 4.69 25.58 -16.76
N LEU A 90 3.45 26.08 -16.61
CA LEU A 90 3.21 27.37 -15.96
C LEU A 90 3.61 27.40 -14.48
N HIS A 91 3.56 26.24 -13.80
CA HIS A 91 3.85 26.06 -12.38
C HIS A 91 5.15 26.73 -11.92
N ARG A 92 6.20 26.71 -12.75
CA ARG A 92 7.53 27.27 -12.42
C ARG A 92 7.53 28.78 -12.15
N ARG A 93 6.51 29.50 -12.62
CA ARG A 93 6.31 30.95 -12.41
C ARG A 93 5.26 31.24 -11.33
N LEU A 94 4.50 30.21 -10.93
CA LEU A 94 3.49 30.27 -9.88
C LEU A 94 4.02 29.74 -8.54
N ALA A 95 5.21 29.14 -8.52
CA ALA A 95 5.84 28.56 -7.33
C ALA A 95 6.72 29.56 -6.58
N SER A 96 6.64 29.55 -5.24
CA SER A 96 7.58 30.26 -4.36
C SER A 96 8.98 29.63 -4.43
N PRO A 97 10.07 30.43 -4.43
CA PRO A 97 10.16 31.88 -4.23
C PRO A 97 10.12 32.72 -5.51
N ARG A 98 9.90 32.11 -6.69
CA ARG A 98 9.91 32.80 -7.99
C ARG A 98 8.52 33.24 -8.45
N LEU A 99 7.63 33.47 -7.48
CA LEU A 99 6.26 33.86 -7.73
C LEU A 99 6.23 35.18 -8.49
N ASP A 100 5.60 35.17 -9.66
CA ASP A 100 5.36 36.37 -10.45
C ASP A 100 3.97 36.92 -10.14
N GLU A 101 3.90 37.92 -9.26
CA GLU A 101 2.64 38.53 -8.82
C GLU A 101 1.83 39.11 -9.99
N ILE A 102 2.49 39.57 -11.06
CA ILE A 102 1.84 40.12 -12.24
C ILE A 102 1.11 39.00 -12.98
N LEU A 103 1.75 37.83 -13.13
CA LEU A 103 1.11 36.66 -13.76
C LEU A 103 -0.06 36.15 -12.93
N VAL A 104 0.07 36.10 -11.59
CA VAL A 104 -1.04 35.72 -10.71
C VAL A 104 -2.22 36.67 -10.90
N ARG A 105 -1.98 37.99 -10.89
CA ARG A 105 -3.02 38.98 -11.14
C ARG A 105 -3.66 38.82 -12.52
N GLN A 106 -2.87 38.52 -13.54
CA GLN A 106 -3.38 38.30 -14.90
C GLN A 106 -4.25 37.04 -15.00
N LEU A 107 -3.90 35.95 -14.32
CA LEU A 107 -4.75 34.75 -14.25
C LEU A 107 -6.09 35.06 -13.57
N ARG A 108 -6.09 35.87 -12.50
CA ARG A 108 -7.34 36.33 -11.85
C ARG A 108 -8.18 37.23 -12.76
N ASN A 109 -7.54 38.05 -13.59
CA ASN A 109 -8.23 38.84 -14.62
C ASN A 109 -8.86 37.92 -15.69
N LEU A 110 -8.10 36.94 -16.17
CA LEU A 110 -8.58 35.93 -17.12
C LEU A 110 -9.78 35.17 -16.58
N TYR A 111 -9.73 34.70 -15.33
CA TYR A 111 -10.85 34.03 -14.67
C TYR A 111 -12.16 34.84 -14.77
N ARG A 112 -12.09 36.15 -14.49
CA ARG A 112 -13.24 37.06 -14.60
C ARG A 112 -13.68 37.25 -16.05
N SER A 113 -12.74 37.45 -16.97
CA SER A 113 -13.03 37.66 -18.38
C SER A 113 -13.69 36.43 -19.03
N PHE A 114 -13.31 35.23 -18.59
CA PHE A 114 -13.75 33.96 -19.15
C PHE A 114 -15.12 33.53 -18.64
N HIS A 115 -15.55 34.00 -17.48
CA HIS A 115 -16.81 33.62 -16.83
C HIS A 115 -18.04 33.75 -17.74
N ASN A 116 -18.05 34.76 -18.62
CA ASN A 116 -19.13 35.02 -19.58
C ASN A 116 -18.81 34.56 -21.01
N SER A 117 -17.72 33.83 -21.20
CA SER A 117 -17.28 33.31 -22.50
C SER A 117 -17.42 31.79 -22.56
N ARG A 118 -17.11 31.20 -23.72
CA ARG A 118 -16.96 29.74 -23.86
C ARG A 118 -15.47 29.33 -23.90
N LYS A 119 -14.62 30.13 -23.28
CA LYS A 119 -13.18 29.90 -23.19
C LYS A 119 -12.83 29.19 -21.89
N THR A 120 -11.86 28.29 -21.96
CA THR A 120 -11.26 27.62 -20.81
C THR A 120 -9.75 27.65 -20.96
N LEU A 121 -9.05 27.98 -19.88
CA LEU A 121 -7.60 27.88 -19.77
C LEU A 121 -7.25 26.60 -18.99
N ILE A 122 -6.51 25.70 -19.60
CA ILE A 122 -5.97 24.51 -18.96
C ILE A 122 -4.48 24.73 -18.69
N LEU A 123 -4.08 24.64 -17.42
CA LEU A 123 -2.70 24.66 -16.99
C LEU A 123 -2.22 23.21 -16.87
N LEU A 124 -1.33 22.79 -17.76
CA LEU A 124 -0.79 21.43 -17.77
C LEU A 124 0.59 21.46 -17.11
N SER A 125 0.77 20.70 -16.02
CA SER A 125 2.03 20.70 -15.28
C SER A 125 2.26 19.39 -14.50
N PRO A 126 3.52 18.96 -14.32
CA PRO A 126 3.85 17.74 -13.57
C PRO A 126 3.63 17.84 -12.05
N LEU A 127 3.63 19.07 -11.51
CA LEU A 127 3.50 19.36 -10.10
C LEU A 127 2.35 20.33 -9.89
N LEU A 128 1.64 20.21 -8.77
CA LEU A 128 0.65 21.19 -8.34
C LEU A 128 1.34 22.25 -7.48
N GLU A 129 1.83 23.31 -8.12
CA GLU A 129 2.38 24.48 -7.46
C GLU A 129 1.57 25.71 -7.87
N MET A 130 0.87 26.29 -6.91
CA MET A 130 -0.04 27.42 -7.12
C MET A 130 -0.13 28.26 -5.84
N PRO A 131 -0.22 29.60 -5.95
CA PRO A 131 -0.38 30.48 -4.80
C PRO A 131 -1.82 30.47 -4.28
N SER A 132 -2.01 30.80 -2.99
CA SER A 132 -3.30 30.68 -2.30
C SER A 132 -4.41 31.58 -2.90
N GLU A 133 -4.05 32.66 -3.59
CA GLU A 133 -5.00 33.56 -4.25
C GLU A 133 -5.77 32.91 -5.41
N LEU A 134 -5.28 31.78 -5.94
CA LEU A 134 -5.88 31.05 -7.06
C LEU A 134 -6.63 29.77 -6.64
N GLU A 135 -6.51 29.32 -5.38
CA GLU A 135 -7.09 28.07 -4.89
C GLU A 135 -8.61 27.96 -5.16
N GLU A 136 -9.36 29.02 -4.88
CA GLU A 136 -10.81 29.07 -5.09
C GLU A 136 -11.22 29.33 -6.56
N GLN A 137 -10.28 29.67 -7.44
CA GLN A 137 -10.55 30.08 -8.82
C GLN A 137 -10.15 29.03 -9.86
N VAL A 138 -9.42 28.00 -9.43
CA VAL A 138 -8.82 27.01 -10.32
C VAL A 138 -9.30 25.62 -9.92
N ALA A 139 -10.02 24.95 -10.82
CA ALA A 139 -10.38 23.55 -10.60
C ALA A 139 -9.17 22.65 -10.86
N VAL A 140 -8.84 21.75 -9.93
CA VAL A 140 -7.68 20.86 -10.07
C VAL A 140 -8.14 19.46 -10.47
N LEU A 141 -7.51 18.91 -11.51
CA LEU A 141 -7.67 17.53 -11.97
C LEU A 141 -6.33 16.80 -11.97
N TYR A 142 -6.34 15.55 -11.53
CA TYR A 142 -5.19 14.66 -11.64
C TYR A 142 -5.39 13.74 -12.84
N PHE A 143 -4.45 13.74 -13.78
CA PHE A 143 -4.52 12.82 -14.91
C PHE A 143 -4.05 11.43 -14.45
N PRO A 144 -4.88 10.38 -14.58
CA PRO A 144 -4.50 9.04 -14.13
C PRO A 144 -3.34 8.50 -14.97
N LEU A 145 -2.67 7.46 -14.46
CA LEU A 145 -1.70 6.67 -15.22
C LEU A 145 -2.43 5.71 -16.19
N PRO A 146 -1.74 5.10 -17.17
CA PRO A 146 -2.36 4.17 -18.11
C PRO A 146 -3.07 3.01 -17.42
N GLU A 147 -4.33 2.79 -17.77
CA GLU A 147 -5.10 1.63 -17.30
C GLU A 147 -4.78 0.38 -18.13
N THR A 148 -5.25 -0.80 -17.70
CA THR A 148 -4.98 -2.09 -18.37
C THR A 148 -5.25 -2.09 -19.87
N THR A 149 -6.38 -1.52 -20.28
CA THR A 149 -6.79 -1.41 -21.69
C THR A 149 -5.86 -0.49 -22.48
N GLU A 150 -5.42 0.61 -21.88
CA GLU A 150 -4.48 1.54 -22.51
C GLU A 150 -3.08 0.96 -22.59
N ILE A 151 -2.62 0.24 -21.55
CA ILE A 151 -1.32 -0.46 -21.54
C ILE A 151 -1.29 -1.53 -22.63
N ARG A 152 -2.37 -2.32 -22.76
CA ARG A 152 -2.51 -3.29 -23.83
C ARG A 152 -2.36 -2.62 -25.20
N ASN A 153 -3.08 -1.53 -25.44
CA ASN A 153 -2.96 -0.77 -26.69
C ASN A 153 -1.54 -0.22 -26.93
N ILE A 154 -0.85 0.24 -25.87
CA ILE A 154 0.54 0.71 -25.97
C ILE A 154 1.46 -0.44 -26.39
N ILE A 155 1.31 -1.63 -25.80
CA ILE A 155 2.09 -2.83 -26.13
C ILE A 155 1.83 -3.24 -27.58
N GLU A 156 0.55 -3.35 -27.98
CA GLU A 156 0.14 -3.77 -29.33
C GLU A 156 0.59 -2.78 -30.42
N GLN A 157 0.60 -1.47 -30.13
CA GLN A 157 1.07 -0.46 -31.08
C GLN A 157 2.60 -0.43 -31.22
N MET A 158 3.33 -0.75 -30.15
CA MET A 158 4.77 -0.63 -30.13
C MET A 158 5.48 -1.90 -30.61
N ILE A 159 4.87 -3.07 -30.41
CA ILE A 159 5.54 -4.36 -30.54
C ILE A 159 4.93 -5.12 -31.71
N PRO A 160 5.69 -5.38 -32.79
CA PRO A 160 5.22 -6.22 -33.88
C PRO A 160 4.77 -7.59 -33.37
N PRO A 161 3.70 -8.18 -33.92
CA PRO A 161 3.18 -9.48 -33.48
C PRO A 161 4.26 -10.56 -33.42
N ASP A 162 5.17 -10.57 -34.39
CA ASP A 162 6.23 -11.56 -34.57
C ASP A 162 7.29 -11.52 -33.44
N GLN A 163 7.40 -10.39 -32.73
CA GLN A 163 8.35 -10.18 -31.63
C GLN A 163 7.70 -10.43 -30.26
N LEU A 164 6.39 -10.59 -30.19
CA LEU A 164 5.67 -10.87 -28.94
C LEU A 164 5.52 -12.38 -28.74
N ARG A 165 6.43 -13.00 -27.99
CA ARG A 165 6.41 -14.45 -27.68
C ARG A 165 5.75 -14.73 -26.34
N MET A 166 4.56 -14.17 -26.12
CA MET A 166 3.76 -14.39 -24.92
C MET A 166 2.28 -14.55 -25.29
N GLU A 167 1.61 -15.50 -24.65
CA GLU A 167 0.22 -15.83 -24.92
C GLU A 167 -0.64 -15.80 -23.65
N GLY A 168 -1.92 -15.46 -23.80
CA GLY A 168 -2.94 -15.52 -22.74
C GLY A 168 -2.52 -14.87 -21.42
N ASN A 169 -2.32 -15.70 -20.40
CA ASN A 169 -2.03 -15.28 -19.02
C ASN A 169 -0.71 -14.51 -18.88
N SER A 170 0.31 -14.82 -19.68
CA SER A 170 1.62 -14.19 -19.54
C SER A 170 1.61 -12.74 -20.05
N LEU A 171 0.80 -12.45 -21.07
CA LEU A 171 0.55 -11.09 -21.54
C LEU A 171 -0.22 -10.28 -20.49
N GLU A 172 -1.23 -10.89 -19.85
CA GLU A 172 -1.97 -10.26 -18.75
C GLU A 172 -1.07 -9.95 -17.55
N GLN A 173 -0.12 -10.84 -17.23
CA GLN A 173 0.88 -10.60 -16.20
C GLN A 173 1.83 -9.46 -16.57
N LEU A 174 2.24 -9.34 -17.83
CA LEU A 174 3.03 -8.20 -18.30
C LEU A 174 2.25 -6.88 -18.19
N ILE A 175 0.99 -6.86 -18.60
CA ILE A 175 0.11 -5.69 -18.47
C ILE A 175 0.00 -5.29 -17.00
N LYS A 176 -0.26 -6.26 -16.11
CA LYS A 176 -0.27 -6.05 -14.65
C LYS A 176 1.08 -5.53 -14.14
N ALA A 177 2.19 -6.05 -14.65
CA ALA A 177 3.52 -5.58 -14.30
C ALA A 177 3.81 -4.16 -14.80
N CYS A 178 3.20 -3.71 -15.90
CA CYS A 178 3.33 -2.35 -16.43
C CYS A 178 2.41 -1.31 -15.74
N MET A 179 1.36 -1.73 -15.03
CA MET A 179 0.44 -0.80 -14.33
C MET A 179 1.18 0.15 -13.39
N GLY A 180 0.81 1.43 -13.35
CA GLY A 180 1.52 2.42 -12.52
C GLY A 180 2.82 2.96 -13.10
N MET A 181 3.15 2.61 -14.35
CA MET A 181 4.23 3.25 -15.11
C MET A 181 3.62 4.24 -16.09
N THR A 182 4.31 5.34 -16.36
CA THR A 182 3.94 6.23 -17.47
C THR A 182 4.13 5.50 -18.81
N ARG A 183 3.41 5.91 -19.84
CA ARG A 183 3.55 5.42 -21.22
C ARG A 183 5.01 5.41 -21.65
N ASP A 184 5.72 6.52 -21.52
CA ASP A 184 7.12 6.63 -21.96
C ASP A 184 8.02 5.61 -21.26
N ARG A 185 7.72 5.32 -19.99
CA ARG A 185 8.46 4.34 -19.21
C ARG A 185 8.16 2.92 -19.65
N ILE A 186 6.89 2.59 -19.92
CA ILE A 186 6.50 1.31 -20.50
C ILE A 186 7.24 1.14 -21.83
N CYS A 187 7.15 2.14 -22.70
CA CYS A 187 7.80 2.13 -24.01
C CYS A 187 9.31 1.90 -23.88
N HIS A 188 9.99 2.70 -23.06
CA HIS A 188 11.44 2.59 -22.87
C HIS A 188 11.86 1.23 -22.29
N THR A 189 11.13 0.72 -21.30
CA THR A 189 11.48 -0.53 -20.61
C THR A 189 11.36 -1.72 -21.56
N LEU A 190 10.25 -1.80 -22.28
CA LEU A 190 9.99 -2.88 -23.24
C LEU A 190 10.89 -2.75 -24.48
N SER A 191 11.10 -1.54 -24.99
CA SER A 191 12.04 -1.28 -26.10
C SER A 191 13.45 -1.78 -25.76
N LYS A 192 13.90 -1.57 -24.51
CA LYS A 192 15.21 -2.06 -24.05
C LYS A 192 15.30 -3.59 -24.06
N SER A 193 14.20 -4.30 -23.76
CA SER A 193 14.15 -5.77 -23.87
C SER A 193 14.17 -6.21 -25.34
N ILE A 194 13.39 -5.56 -26.20
CA ILE A 194 13.32 -5.88 -27.64
C ILE A 194 14.67 -5.64 -28.31
N VAL A 195 15.34 -4.53 -28.04
CA VAL A 195 16.67 -4.25 -28.60
C VAL A 195 17.71 -5.26 -28.13
N GLN A 196 17.58 -5.81 -26.91
CA GLN A 196 18.53 -6.78 -26.38
C GLN A 196 18.27 -8.22 -26.83
N LYS A 197 17.00 -8.63 -27.00
CA LYS A 197 16.61 -10.02 -27.22
C LYS A 197 15.91 -10.27 -28.56
N HIS A 198 15.53 -9.22 -29.29
CA HIS A 198 14.66 -9.24 -30.48
C HIS A 198 13.22 -9.74 -30.27
N PHE A 199 12.88 -10.24 -29.08
CA PHE A 199 11.53 -10.66 -28.72
C PHE A 199 11.27 -10.41 -27.23
N LEU A 200 10.00 -10.39 -26.84
CA LEU A 200 9.54 -10.33 -25.45
C LEU A 200 9.03 -11.69 -25.00
N ASN A 201 9.46 -12.12 -23.81
CA ASN A 201 8.99 -13.35 -23.18
C ASN A 201 8.75 -13.15 -21.66
N GLU A 202 8.40 -14.21 -20.94
CA GLU A 202 8.06 -14.13 -19.50
C GLU A 202 9.17 -13.53 -18.63
N SER A 203 10.44 -13.74 -19.00
CA SER A 203 11.57 -13.17 -18.24
C SER A 203 11.63 -11.64 -18.27
N ASP A 204 10.93 -11.00 -19.21
CA ASP A 204 10.84 -9.54 -19.29
C ASP A 204 9.83 -8.96 -18.30
N ILE A 205 8.90 -9.78 -17.78
CA ILE A 205 8.00 -9.38 -16.68
C ILE A 205 8.84 -9.05 -15.45
N ASP A 206 9.78 -9.93 -15.08
CA ASP A 206 10.69 -9.72 -13.96
C ASP A 206 11.54 -8.46 -14.13
N ARG A 207 11.91 -8.14 -15.37
CA ARG A 207 12.66 -6.92 -15.69
C ARG A 207 11.83 -5.66 -15.53
N VAL A 208 10.57 -5.67 -15.97
CA VAL A 208 9.64 -4.54 -15.75
C VAL A 208 9.44 -4.32 -14.25
N LEU A 209 9.23 -5.41 -13.50
CA LEU A 209 9.18 -5.36 -12.05
C LEU A 209 10.48 -4.79 -11.47
N PHE A 210 11.64 -5.25 -11.89
CA PHE A 210 12.94 -4.73 -11.45
C PHE A 210 13.15 -3.23 -11.74
N GLU A 211 12.75 -2.74 -12.92
CA GLU A 211 12.82 -1.31 -13.24
C GLU A 211 11.85 -0.45 -12.42
N LYS A 212 10.69 -1.00 -12.02
CA LYS A 212 9.82 -0.38 -11.00
C LYS A 212 10.51 -0.31 -9.65
N GLN A 213 11.14 -1.41 -9.21
CA GLN A 213 11.87 -1.49 -7.94
C GLN A 213 12.97 -0.44 -7.86
N LYS A 214 13.75 -0.28 -8.94
CA LYS A 214 14.86 0.68 -9.01
C LYS A 214 14.42 2.12 -8.76
N ARG A 215 13.20 2.50 -9.17
CA ARG A 215 12.67 3.85 -8.99
C ARG A 215 12.13 4.09 -7.58
N ILE A 216 11.54 3.08 -6.96
CA ILE A 216 11.11 3.13 -5.56
C ILE A 216 12.34 3.29 -4.66
N ARG A 217 13.45 2.59 -4.95
CA ARG A 217 14.75 2.80 -4.29
C ARG A 217 15.31 4.24 -4.42
N GLN A 218 14.80 5.06 -5.35
CA GLN A 218 15.19 6.47 -5.49
C GLN A 218 14.30 7.41 -4.66
N THR A 219 13.19 6.93 -4.10
CA THR A 219 12.39 7.70 -3.14
C THR A 219 12.99 7.53 -1.75
N GLU A 220 13.12 8.62 -0.99
CA GLU A 220 13.74 8.55 0.35
C GLU A 220 12.90 7.76 1.36
N PHE A 221 11.59 7.61 1.16
CA PHE A 221 10.63 7.17 2.19
C PHE A 221 9.92 5.83 1.89
N LEU A 222 10.09 5.26 0.69
CA LEU A 222 9.58 3.93 0.33
C LEU A 222 10.70 3.02 -0.11
N GLU A 223 10.81 1.87 0.54
CA GLU A 223 11.78 0.84 0.20
C GLU A 223 11.07 -0.35 -0.45
N PHE A 224 11.59 -0.82 -1.59
CA PHE A 224 11.10 -2.05 -2.19
C PHE A 224 11.81 -3.26 -1.58
N PHE A 225 11.03 -4.21 -1.05
CA PHE A 225 11.52 -5.48 -0.55
C PHE A 225 11.24 -6.60 -1.54
N THR A 226 12.28 -7.39 -1.84
CA THR A 226 12.12 -8.66 -2.53
C THR A 226 11.77 -9.72 -1.47
N PRO A 227 10.56 -10.31 -1.51
CA PRO A 227 10.14 -11.25 -0.49
C PRO A 227 10.79 -12.62 -0.73
N ASN A 228 11.79 -12.95 0.08
CA ASN A 228 12.42 -14.29 0.07
C ASN A 228 11.83 -15.22 1.14
N GLU A 229 11.08 -14.66 2.09
CA GLU A 229 10.55 -15.37 3.26
C GLU A 229 9.24 -16.06 2.91
N THR A 230 9.08 -17.33 3.28
CA THR A 230 7.87 -18.12 3.02
C THR A 230 7.03 -18.24 4.29
N LEU A 231 5.79 -18.74 4.20
CA LEU A 231 5.01 -19.05 5.41
C LEU A 231 5.70 -20.10 6.30
N ASP A 232 6.50 -20.99 5.71
CA ASP A 232 7.25 -22.02 6.41
C ASP A 232 8.46 -21.46 7.16
N SER A 233 8.86 -20.20 6.89
CA SER A 233 9.89 -19.51 7.65
C SER A 233 9.37 -18.91 8.98
N ILE A 234 8.08 -19.09 9.28
CA ILE A 234 7.44 -18.66 10.53
C ILE A 234 7.03 -19.91 11.32
N GLY A 235 7.55 -20.11 12.53
CA GLY A 235 7.04 -21.12 13.46
C GLY A 235 5.74 -20.66 14.13
N GLY A 236 4.74 -21.54 14.25
CA GLY A 236 3.46 -21.23 14.88
C GLY A 236 2.55 -20.30 14.09
N LEU A 237 1.74 -19.50 14.80
CA LEU A 237 0.80 -18.50 14.25
C LEU A 237 -0.27 -19.08 13.32
N ASP A 238 -0.77 -20.28 13.64
CA ASP A 238 -1.72 -21.03 12.81
C ASP A 238 -3.00 -20.26 12.43
N ASN A 239 -3.59 -19.53 13.38
CA ASN A 239 -4.82 -18.77 13.12
C ASN A 239 -4.57 -17.65 12.11
N PHE A 240 -3.41 -17.01 12.20
CA PHE A 240 -2.97 -15.99 11.25
C PHE A 240 -2.66 -16.60 9.88
N LYS A 241 -1.87 -17.68 9.83
CA LYS A 241 -1.57 -18.42 8.58
C LYS A 241 -2.84 -18.86 7.86
N LEU A 242 -3.79 -19.45 8.58
CA LEU A 242 -5.08 -19.88 8.03
C LEU A 242 -5.88 -18.70 7.46
N TRP A 243 -5.92 -17.57 8.16
CA TRP A 243 -6.60 -16.35 7.71
C TRP A 243 -6.01 -15.79 6.41
N LEU A 244 -4.69 -15.87 6.26
CA LEU A 244 -3.98 -15.48 5.04
C LEU A 244 -4.25 -16.41 3.86
N MET A 245 -4.24 -17.73 4.09
CA MET A 245 -4.53 -18.72 3.04
C MET A 245 -5.93 -18.53 2.46
N GLN A 246 -6.92 -18.23 3.30
CA GLN A 246 -8.30 -17.94 2.85
C GLN A 246 -8.40 -16.72 1.93
N ARG A 247 -7.43 -15.80 1.98
CA ARG A 247 -7.41 -14.54 1.23
C ARG A 247 -6.39 -14.52 0.10
N GLN A 248 -5.66 -15.61 -0.13
CA GLN A 248 -4.61 -15.68 -1.14
C GLN A 248 -5.12 -15.32 -2.55
N ARG A 249 -6.36 -15.69 -2.89
CA ARG A 249 -6.98 -15.41 -4.19
C ARG A 249 -7.81 -14.13 -4.21
N ALA A 250 -7.80 -13.33 -3.14
CA ALA A 250 -8.69 -12.17 -3.01
C ALA A 250 -8.41 -11.03 -4.00
N PHE A 251 -7.19 -10.98 -4.56
CA PHE A 251 -6.81 -10.01 -5.61
C PHE A 251 -7.02 -10.52 -7.05
N SER A 252 -7.65 -11.69 -7.21
CA SER A 252 -7.89 -12.31 -8.51
C SER A 252 -9.13 -11.72 -9.21
N ASP A 253 -9.21 -11.91 -10.52
CA ASP A 253 -10.35 -11.46 -11.31
C ASP A 253 -11.61 -12.29 -10.97
N GLU A 254 -11.44 -13.55 -10.58
CA GLU A 254 -12.52 -14.41 -10.08
C GLU A 254 -13.11 -13.90 -8.76
N ALA A 255 -12.26 -13.42 -7.83
CA ALA A 255 -12.73 -12.81 -6.58
C ALA A 255 -13.55 -11.54 -6.86
N ARG A 256 -13.13 -10.73 -7.84
CA ARG A 256 -13.88 -9.54 -8.27
C ARG A 256 -15.22 -9.91 -8.92
N ALA A 257 -15.24 -10.95 -9.76
CA ALA A 257 -16.46 -11.46 -10.39
C ALA A 257 -17.45 -12.05 -9.38
N PHE A 258 -16.95 -12.66 -8.30
CA PHE A 258 -17.75 -13.12 -7.17
C PHE A 258 -18.36 -11.95 -6.35
N GLY A 259 -17.83 -10.74 -6.50
CA GLY A 259 -18.25 -9.57 -5.73
C GLY A 259 -17.52 -9.42 -4.39
N LEU A 260 -16.35 -10.05 -4.21
CA LEU A 260 -15.53 -9.80 -3.02
C LEU A 260 -14.90 -8.40 -3.09
N PRO A 261 -14.96 -7.61 -2.01
CA PRO A 261 -14.17 -6.39 -1.92
C PRO A 261 -12.68 -6.74 -1.81
N ASN A 262 -11.82 -5.84 -2.29
CA ASN A 262 -10.37 -5.97 -2.09
C ASN A 262 -10.05 -5.96 -0.58
N PRO A 263 -9.20 -6.88 -0.09
CA PRO A 263 -8.69 -6.82 1.27
C PRO A 263 -8.00 -5.48 1.55
N ARG A 264 -8.27 -4.90 2.73
CA ARG A 264 -7.77 -3.58 3.12
C ARG A 264 -6.44 -3.66 3.84
N GLY A 265 -6.33 -4.55 4.82
CA GLY A 265 -5.12 -4.66 5.62
C GLY A 265 -5.24 -5.49 6.88
N VAL A 266 -4.11 -5.71 7.54
CA VAL A 266 -3.99 -6.35 8.85
C VAL A 266 -3.09 -5.53 9.77
N LEU A 267 -3.49 -5.41 11.04
CA LEU A 267 -2.65 -4.84 12.09
C LEU A 267 -2.13 -5.97 12.98
N LEU A 268 -0.80 -6.11 13.05
CA LEU A 268 -0.09 -7.07 13.86
C LEU A 268 0.37 -6.38 15.15
N LEU A 269 -0.35 -6.65 16.24
CA LEU A 269 -0.01 -6.20 17.59
C LEU A 269 0.74 -7.31 18.30
N GLY A 270 1.77 -7.00 19.06
CA GLY A 270 2.40 -8.04 19.85
C GLY A 270 3.74 -7.67 20.41
N ILE A 271 4.31 -8.59 21.16
CA ILE A 271 5.56 -8.42 21.88
C ILE A 271 6.71 -8.27 20.89
N GLN A 272 7.74 -7.49 21.23
CA GLN A 272 8.90 -7.34 20.36
C GLN A 272 9.60 -8.70 20.15
N GLY A 273 10.14 -8.93 18.96
CA GLY A 273 10.86 -10.19 18.67
C GLY A 273 9.98 -11.40 18.31
N THR A 274 8.65 -11.25 18.18
CA THR A 274 7.73 -12.35 17.84
C THR A 274 7.44 -12.53 16.35
N GLY A 275 8.27 -11.96 15.46
CA GLY A 275 8.17 -12.20 14.02
C GLY A 275 7.15 -11.34 13.25
N LYS A 276 6.61 -10.26 13.82
CA LYS A 276 5.65 -9.36 13.13
C LYS A 276 6.13 -8.85 11.77
N SER A 277 7.38 -8.38 11.70
CA SER A 277 7.99 -7.91 10.45
C SER A 277 8.25 -9.06 9.45
N LEU A 278 8.51 -10.27 9.96
CA LEU A 278 8.65 -11.49 9.14
C LEU A 278 7.31 -11.87 8.50
N CYS A 279 6.20 -11.75 9.25
CA CYS A 279 4.86 -11.95 8.72
C CYS A 279 4.57 -11.08 7.49
N ALA A 280 4.95 -9.79 7.50
CA ALA A 280 4.77 -8.91 6.34
C ALA A 280 5.48 -9.43 5.09
N LYS A 281 6.73 -9.93 5.24
CA LYS A 281 7.52 -10.52 4.15
C LYS A 281 6.89 -11.82 3.63
N ALA A 282 6.42 -12.68 4.54
CA ALA A 282 5.78 -13.94 4.18
C ALA A 282 4.44 -13.75 3.45
N ILE A 283 3.63 -12.74 3.83
CA ILE A 283 2.40 -12.40 3.10
C ILE A 283 2.72 -12.06 1.64
N ALA A 284 3.75 -11.23 1.42
CA ALA A 284 4.14 -10.82 0.08
C ALA A 284 4.59 -11.97 -0.81
N ASN A 285 5.35 -12.91 -0.25
CA ASN A 285 5.71 -14.14 -0.95
C ASN A 285 4.47 -15.01 -1.26
N LEU A 286 3.64 -15.28 -0.25
CA LEU A 286 2.45 -16.13 -0.35
C LEU A 286 1.47 -15.63 -1.42
N TRP A 287 1.24 -14.33 -1.47
CA TRP A 287 0.30 -13.70 -2.40
C TRP A 287 0.98 -13.30 -3.73
N ARG A 288 2.30 -13.47 -3.84
CA ARG A 288 3.13 -13.07 -4.98
C ARG A 288 2.93 -11.60 -5.34
N LEU A 289 2.85 -10.74 -4.33
CA LEU A 289 2.65 -9.30 -4.48
C LEU A 289 3.94 -8.54 -4.13
N PRO A 290 4.21 -7.41 -4.80
CA PRO A 290 5.27 -6.50 -4.41
C PRO A 290 5.13 -6.04 -2.95
N LEU A 291 6.26 -5.99 -2.21
CA LEU A 291 6.30 -5.47 -0.84
C LEU A 291 6.97 -4.09 -0.81
N LEU A 292 6.22 -3.10 -0.36
CA LEU A 292 6.68 -1.73 -0.15
C LEU A 292 6.76 -1.47 1.34
N ARG A 293 7.94 -1.19 1.88
CA ARG A 293 8.10 -0.75 3.27
C ARG A 293 8.06 0.77 3.30
N LEU A 294 7.18 1.31 4.14
CA LEU A 294 7.13 2.73 4.44
C LEU A 294 8.05 3.03 5.63
N ASP A 295 9.06 3.87 5.42
CA ASP A 295 9.83 4.45 6.51
C ASP A 295 9.08 5.68 7.04
N VAL A 296 8.32 5.48 8.11
CA VAL A 296 7.50 6.53 8.72
C VAL A 296 8.38 7.62 9.36
N GLY A 297 9.59 7.28 9.82
CA GLY A 297 10.53 8.27 10.35
C GLY A 297 10.94 9.29 9.29
N ARG A 298 11.12 8.84 8.04
CA ARG A 298 11.44 9.73 6.90
C ARG A 298 10.24 10.49 6.34
N LEU A 299 9.02 10.12 6.71
CA LEU A 299 7.84 10.94 6.37
C LEU A 299 7.83 12.28 7.11
N PHE A 300 8.37 12.33 8.33
CA PHE A 300 8.40 13.56 9.13
C PHE A 300 9.65 14.39 8.79
N GLY A 301 9.50 15.33 7.85
CA GLY A 301 10.56 16.30 7.49
C GLY A 301 10.69 17.44 8.50
N SER A 302 11.80 18.18 8.44
CA SER A 302 12.09 19.33 9.32
C SER A 302 11.27 20.61 9.01
N LEU A 303 10.50 20.62 7.93
CA LEU A 303 9.74 21.78 7.43
C LEU A 303 8.24 21.46 7.37
N VAL A 304 7.42 22.40 7.86
CA VAL A 304 5.94 22.30 7.89
C VAL A 304 5.39 22.10 6.47
N GLY A 305 4.55 21.08 6.26
CA GLY A 305 3.87 20.78 4.98
C GLY A 305 4.57 19.74 4.08
N GLN A 306 5.88 19.52 4.24
CA GLN A 306 6.59 18.48 3.46
C GLN A 306 6.10 17.07 3.80
N SER A 307 5.76 16.82 5.06
CA SER A 307 5.31 15.50 5.53
C SER A 307 4.00 15.05 4.89
N GLU A 308 3.05 15.98 4.67
CA GLU A 308 1.79 15.68 3.99
C GLU A 308 1.99 15.43 2.50
N SER A 309 2.84 16.23 1.85
CA SER A 309 3.20 16.01 0.44
C SER A 309 3.85 14.64 0.23
N ARG A 310 4.81 14.27 1.08
CA ARG A 310 5.44 12.94 1.09
C ARG A 310 4.43 11.82 1.34
N THR A 311 3.45 12.04 2.21
CA THR A 311 2.37 11.07 2.49
C THR A 311 1.48 10.89 1.26
N ARG A 312 1.06 11.98 0.60
CA ARG A 312 0.30 11.90 -0.66
C ARG A 312 1.09 11.22 -1.76
N GLN A 313 2.37 11.54 -1.91
CA GLN A 313 3.26 10.90 -2.88
C GLN A 313 3.45 9.40 -2.59
N THR A 314 3.53 9.03 -1.30
CA THR A 314 3.59 7.63 -0.86
C THR A 314 2.35 6.86 -1.27
N ILE A 315 1.18 7.42 -0.98
CA ILE A 315 -0.11 6.84 -1.35
C ILE A 315 -0.18 6.68 -2.88
N GLN A 316 0.08 7.74 -3.64
CA GLN A 316 0.06 7.70 -5.10
C GLN A 316 1.00 6.64 -5.67
N LEU A 317 2.20 6.49 -5.09
CA LEU A 317 3.15 5.47 -5.54
C LEU A 317 2.68 4.06 -5.20
N ALA A 318 2.13 3.83 -4.00
CA ALA A 318 1.57 2.54 -3.61
C ALA A 318 0.37 2.16 -4.50
N GLU A 319 -0.52 3.12 -4.80
CA GLU A 319 -1.67 2.88 -5.67
C GLU A 319 -1.28 2.64 -7.12
N ALA A 320 -0.28 3.36 -7.63
CA ALA A 320 0.29 3.09 -8.95
C ALA A 320 0.83 1.65 -9.03
N LEU A 321 1.45 1.16 -7.96
CA LEU A 321 2.03 -0.19 -7.92
C LEU A 321 1.03 -1.29 -7.59
N ALA A 322 -0.25 -0.96 -7.39
CA ALA A 322 -1.26 -1.93 -7.06
C ALA A 322 -1.45 -2.96 -8.21
N PRO A 323 -1.68 -4.26 -7.90
CA PRO A 323 -1.83 -4.82 -6.56
C PRO A 323 -0.49 -4.98 -5.83
N CYS A 324 -0.42 -4.52 -4.57
CA CYS A 324 0.81 -4.59 -3.77
C CYS A 324 0.50 -4.63 -2.26
N ILE A 325 1.54 -4.89 -1.46
CA ILE A 325 1.48 -4.80 0.00
C ILE A 325 2.27 -3.58 0.46
N LEU A 326 1.63 -2.73 1.25
CA LEU A 326 2.26 -1.61 1.95
C LEU A 326 2.49 -1.99 3.40
N TRP A 327 3.75 -2.22 3.77
CA TRP A 327 4.16 -2.52 5.13
C TRP A 327 4.57 -1.25 5.88
N ILE A 328 3.87 -0.97 6.98
CA ILE A 328 4.13 0.14 7.90
C ILE A 328 4.66 -0.48 9.20
N ASP A 329 5.96 -0.38 9.41
CA ASP A 329 6.61 -1.00 10.57
C ASP A 329 6.59 -0.05 11.77
N GLU A 330 6.31 -0.60 12.96
CA GLU A 330 6.33 0.11 14.24
C GLU A 330 5.50 1.40 14.23
N ILE A 331 4.26 1.30 13.74
CA ILE A 331 3.35 2.43 13.58
C ILE A 331 3.07 3.16 14.91
N ASP A 332 3.18 2.44 16.03
CA ASP A 332 3.11 2.96 17.38
C ASP A 332 4.28 3.90 17.73
N LYS A 333 5.49 3.67 17.22
CA LYS A 333 6.62 4.59 17.46
C LYS A 333 6.47 5.89 16.68
N ALA A 334 5.94 5.79 15.46
CA ALA A 334 5.75 6.94 14.59
C ALA A 334 4.62 7.85 15.07
N PHE A 335 3.55 7.29 15.62
CA PHE A 335 2.36 8.04 16.02
C PHE A 335 2.10 8.05 17.53
N GLY A 336 3.02 7.51 18.34
CA GLY A 336 2.90 7.37 19.80
C GLY A 336 2.82 8.66 20.60
N GLY A 337 3.31 9.77 20.02
CA GLY A 337 3.25 11.10 20.63
C GLY A 337 2.02 11.93 20.23
N VAL A 338 1.24 11.48 19.24
CA VAL A 338 0.17 12.25 18.59
C VAL A 338 -0.93 12.69 19.55
N SER A 339 -1.14 11.94 20.63
CA SER A 339 -2.09 12.24 21.70
C SER A 339 -1.57 13.23 22.75
N ASN A 340 -0.25 13.38 22.91
CA ASN A 340 0.37 14.08 24.06
C ASN A 340 1.38 15.19 23.68
N SER A 341 1.71 15.39 22.40
CA SER A 341 2.75 16.35 22.00
C SER A 341 2.18 17.75 21.73
N MET A 342 2.37 18.66 22.68
CA MET A 342 2.13 20.11 22.55
C MET A 342 3.15 20.81 21.60
N GLY A 343 4.09 20.07 21.00
CA GLY A 343 5.25 20.61 20.27
C GLY A 343 5.37 20.27 18.78
N ASP A 344 4.53 19.37 18.24
CA ASP A 344 4.41 19.15 16.80
C ASP A 344 3.14 19.86 16.34
N SER A 345 3.21 20.74 15.34
CA SER A 345 2.16 21.68 14.90
C SER A 345 0.92 21.00 14.26
N GLY A 346 0.42 19.92 14.88
CA GLY A 346 -0.60 19.03 14.34
C GLY A 346 -0.16 18.25 13.10
N THR A 347 1.12 18.28 12.73
CA THR A 347 1.64 17.64 11.51
C THR A 347 1.41 16.13 11.53
N SER A 348 1.79 15.47 12.63
CA SER A 348 1.62 14.03 12.79
C SER A 348 0.14 13.60 12.78
N GLN A 349 -0.75 14.41 13.35
CA GLN A 349 -2.21 14.18 13.30
C GLN A 349 -2.74 14.27 11.86
N ARG A 350 -2.31 15.27 11.08
CA ARG A 350 -2.75 15.45 9.69
C ARG A 350 -2.22 14.36 8.75
N VAL A 351 -0.97 13.95 8.92
CA VAL A 351 -0.36 12.83 8.19
C VAL A 351 -1.12 11.53 8.48
N LEU A 352 -1.35 11.23 9.77
CA LEU A 352 -2.13 10.07 10.18
C LEU A 352 -3.54 10.13 9.62
N GLY A 353 -4.22 11.28 9.72
CA GLY A 353 -5.56 11.50 9.17
C GLY A 353 -5.62 11.20 7.68
N THR A 354 -4.62 11.66 6.91
CA THR A 354 -4.52 11.39 5.47
C THR A 354 -4.39 9.89 5.17
N LEU A 355 -3.51 9.18 5.89
CA LEU A 355 -3.35 7.73 5.73
C LEU A 355 -4.64 6.98 6.10
N LEU A 356 -5.29 7.36 7.20
CA LEU A 356 -6.51 6.72 7.69
C LEU A 356 -7.68 6.91 6.73
N THR A 357 -7.88 8.12 6.22
CA THR A 357 -8.91 8.42 5.22
C THR A 357 -8.65 7.61 3.95
N TRP A 358 -7.42 7.59 3.45
CA TRP A 358 -7.05 6.77 2.30
C TRP A 358 -7.32 5.28 2.55
N MET A 359 -6.91 4.72 3.68
CA MET A 359 -7.18 3.31 4.02
C MET A 359 -8.67 2.97 4.04
N GLN A 360 -9.52 3.92 4.41
CA GLN A 360 -10.97 3.76 4.44
C GLN A 360 -11.63 3.93 3.06
N GLU A 361 -11.12 4.80 2.21
CA GLU A 361 -11.77 5.15 0.94
C GLU A 361 -11.19 4.43 -0.29
N LYS A 362 -9.96 3.89 -0.19
CA LYS A 362 -9.27 3.29 -1.33
C LYS A 362 -10.08 2.15 -1.97
N SER A 363 -10.23 2.22 -3.29
CA SER A 363 -10.68 1.12 -4.14
C SER A 363 -9.51 0.31 -4.71
N SER A 364 -8.30 0.89 -4.68
CA SER A 364 -7.06 0.29 -5.17
C SER A 364 -6.71 -0.99 -4.40
N PRO A 365 -6.19 -2.04 -5.08
CA PRO A 365 -5.84 -3.32 -4.46
C PRO A 365 -4.50 -3.25 -3.70
N VAL A 366 -4.37 -2.29 -2.78
CA VAL A 366 -3.22 -2.13 -1.88
C VAL A 366 -3.55 -2.75 -0.52
N PHE A 367 -2.83 -3.79 -0.10
CA PHE A 367 -3.02 -4.39 1.22
C PHE A 367 -2.07 -3.77 2.25
N VAL A 368 -2.60 -3.17 3.32
CA VAL A 368 -1.77 -2.54 4.35
C VAL A 368 -1.43 -3.53 5.45
N VAL A 369 -0.15 -3.79 5.68
CA VAL A 369 0.33 -4.55 6.85
C VAL A 369 0.95 -3.57 7.82
N ALA A 370 0.34 -3.35 8.98
CA ALA A 370 0.91 -2.51 10.02
C ALA A 370 1.43 -3.37 11.19
N THR A 371 2.57 -3.02 11.77
CA THR A 371 3.09 -3.67 12.99
C THR A 371 3.11 -2.66 14.13
N ALA A 372 2.81 -3.11 15.35
CA ALA A 372 2.98 -2.30 16.55
C ALA A 372 3.39 -3.14 17.77
N ASN A 373 4.18 -2.53 18.64
CA ASN A 373 4.67 -3.14 19.88
C ASN A 373 4.00 -2.60 21.15
N ASN A 374 3.42 -1.39 21.08
CA ASN A 374 2.81 -0.71 22.21
C ASN A 374 1.41 -0.20 21.86
N ILE A 375 0.40 -0.85 22.44
CA ILE A 375 -1.01 -0.49 22.24
C ILE A 375 -1.39 0.88 22.84
N HIS A 376 -0.71 1.36 23.89
CA HIS A 376 -1.03 2.65 24.51
C HIS A 376 -0.64 3.83 23.63
N ALA A 377 0.43 3.66 22.85
CA ALA A 377 0.90 4.65 21.90
C ALA A 377 0.02 4.69 20.63
N LEU A 378 -0.80 3.66 20.39
CA LEU A 378 -1.61 3.64 19.17
C LEU A 378 -2.78 4.63 19.25
N PRO A 379 -2.92 5.51 18.24
CA PRO A 379 -4.12 6.29 18.06
C PRO A 379 -5.37 5.38 18.01
N PRO A 380 -6.40 5.61 18.84
CA PRO A 380 -7.59 4.75 18.90
C PRO A 380 -8.35 4.71 17.56
N GLU A 381 -8.15 5.69 16.70
CA GLU A 381 -8.69 5.72 15.36
C GLU A 381 -8.22 4.49 14.56
N LEU A 382 -6.95 4.07 14.65
CA LEU A 382 -6.42 2.90 13.91
C LEU A 382 -7.18 1.60 14.22
N LEU A 383 -7.78 1.50 15.41
CA LEU A 383 -8.47 0.32 15.90
C LEU A 383 -9.93 0.23 15.44
N ARG A 384 -10.43 1.26 14.73
CA ARG A 384 -11.81 1.25 14.21
C ARG A 384 -11.97 0.26 13.06
N LYS A 385 -13.04 -0.52 13.11
CA LYS A 385 -13.43 -1.44 12.03
C LYS A 385 -13.60 -0.69 10.70
N GLY A 386 -13.18 -1.32 9.61
CA GLY A 386 -13.24 -0.77 8.25
C GLY A 386 -11.91 -0.18 7.73
N ARG A 387 -10.87 -0.13 8.57
CA ARG A 387 -9.51 0.30 8.19
C ARG A 387 -8.59 -0.90 7.97
N PHE A 388 -8.55 -1.77 8.96
CA PHE A 388 -8.01 -3.11 8.86
C PHE A 388 -9.16 -4.11 8.80
N ASP A 389 -8.97 -5.19 8.05
CA ASP A 389 -9.91 -6.30 7.99
C ASP A 389 -9.85 -7.14 9.25
N GLU A 390 -8.66 -7.22 9.87
CA GLU A 390 -8.43 -7.97 11.09
C GLU A 390 -7.28 -7.36 11.92
N LEU A 391 -7.40 -7.50 13.24
CA LEU A 391 -6.35 -7.16 14.19
C LEU A 391 -5.87 -8.45 14.83
N PHE A 392 -4.60 -8.80 14.64
CA PHE A 392 -4.00 -9.98 15.26
C PHE A 392 -3.12 -9.59 16.43
N PHE A 393 -3.32 -10.26 17.56
CA PHE A 393 -2.40 -10.24 18.68
C PHE A 393 -1.44 -11.44 18.57
N ILE A 394 -0.14 -11.15 18.54
CA ILE A 394 0.96 -12.11 18.51
C ILE A 394 1.62 -12.07 19.88
N ASN A 395 1.36 -13.11 20.66
CA ASN A 395 1.92 -13.29 21.99
C ASN A 395 3.31 -13.94 21.95
N LEU A 396 3.87 -14.25 23.12
CA LEU A 396 5.00 -15.16 23.22
C LEU A 396 4.60 -16.55 22.68
N PRO A 397 5.53 -17.25 22.01
CA PRO A 397 5.24 -18.55 21.42
C PRO A 397 4.86 -19.60 22.47
N THR A 398 3.87 -20.44 22.15
CA THR A 398 3.51 -21.61 22.98
C THR A 398 4.65 -22.63 23.02
N TYR A 399 4.52 -23.66 23.86
CA TYR A 399 5.53 -24.74 23.91
C TYR A 399 5.79 -25.36 22.54
N GLU A 400 4.72 -25.72 21.83
CA GLU A 400 4.76 -26.31 20.50
C GLU A 400 5.37 -25.34 19.48
N GLU A 401 4.97 -24.06 19.52
CA GLU A 401 5.53 -23.04 18.63
C GLU A 401 7.03 -22.82 18.87
N ARG A 402 7.50 -22.90 20.13
CA ARG A 402 8.94 -22.82 20.43
C ARG A 402 9.71 -23.99 19.83
N GLN A 403 9.16 -25.20 19.86
CA GLN A 403 9.79 -26.37 19.20
C GLN A 403 9.96 -26.12 17.70
N GLU A 404 8.90 -25.64 17.04
CA GLU A 404 8.95 -25.28 15.62
C GLU A 404 10.00 -24.20 15.34
N ILE A 405 10.05 -23.15 16.17
CA ILE A 405 11.01 -22.05 16.04
C ILE A 405 12.46 -22.56 16.20
N PHE A 406 12.75 -23.40 17.20
CA PHE A 406 14.07 -24.01 17.37
C PHE A 406 14.48 -24.82 16.14
N LEU A 407 13.61 -25.71 15.67
CA LEU A 407 13.86 -26.53 14.48
C LEU A 407 14.16 -25.68 13.25
N LEU A 408 13.41 -24.60 13.06
CA LEU A 408 13.55 -23.69 11.93
C LEU A 408 14.89 -22.97 11.94
N HIS A 409 15.27 -22.38 13.07
CA HIS A 409 16.55 -21.68 13.20
C HIS A 409 17.74 -22.65 13.11
N LEU A 410 17.65 -23.82 13.75
CA LEU A 410 18.69 -24.84 13.68
C LEU A 410 18.89 -25.35 12.26
N LYS A 411 17.82 -25.63 11.52
CA LYS A 411 17.91 -26.02 10.10
C LYS A 411 18.58 -24.94 9.24
N ARG A 412 18.30 -23.66 9.53
CA ARG A 412 18.90 -22.53 8.81
C ARG A 412 20.40 -22.39 9.11
N PHE A 413 20.81 -22.53 10.37
CA PHE A 413 22.22 -22.36 10.77
C PHE A 413 23.05 -23.64 10.55
N ARG A 414 22.45 -24.82 10.68
CA ARG A 414 23.09 -26.15 10.62
C ARG A 414 22.23 -27.14 9.78
N PRO A 415 22.26 -27.05 8.44
CA PRO A 415 21.37 -27.81 7.55
C PRO A 415 21.70 -29.31 7.38
N VAL A 416 22.89 -29.75 7.81
CA VAL A 416 23.30 -31.16 7.77
C VAL A 416 22.63 -31.86 8.94
N GLU A 417 21.50 -32.55 8.67
CA GLU A 417 20.70 -33.40 9.57
C GLU A 417 20.73 -32.97 11.05
N LEU A 418 19.69 -32.24 11.51
CA LEU A 418 19.48 -31.79 12.90
C LEU A 418 20.20 -32.70 13.91
N ARG A 419 21.41 -32.29 14.31
CA ARG A 419 22.30 -33.15 15.10
C ARG A 419 21.68 -33.35 16.47
N ASN A 420 21.28 -34.56 16.83
CA ASN A 420 20.78 -35.00 18.15
C ASN A 420 20.45 -33.89 19.17
N PHE A 421 19.64 -32.90 18.79
CA PHE A 421 19.33 -31.76 19.64
C PHE A 421 18.04 -32.13 20.38
N ASP A 422 18.06 -32.02 21.70
CA ASP A 422 16.85 -32.17 22.50
C ASP A 422 15.97 -30.90 22.39
N ILE A 423 15.15 -30.86 21.34
CA ILE A 423 14.23 -29.75 21.07
C ILE A 423 13.18 -29.62 22.18
N ASP A 424 12.69 -30.75 22.70
CA ASP A 424 11.70 -30.79 23.77
C ASP A 424 12.22 -30.10 25.04
N GLN A 425 13.46 -30.40 25.43
CA GLN A 425 14.12 -29.80 26.59
C GLN A 425 14.36 -28.30 26.38
N MET A 426 14.90 -27.90 25.23
CA MET A 426 15.14 -26.49 24.91
C MET A 426 13.84 -25.68 24.95
N ALA A 427 12.76 -26.19 24.36
CA ALA A 427 11.45 -25.54 24.37
C ALA A 427 10.84 -25.47 25.78
N ALA A 428 11.09 -26.46 26.64
CA ALA A 428 10.55 -26.51 28.00
C ALA A 428 11.15 -25.40 28.87
N ILE A 429 12.46 -25.15 28.76
CA ILE A 429 13.15 -24.15 29.59
C ILE A 429 13.03 -22.72 29.06
N SER A 430 12.66 -22.54 27.77
CA SER A 430 12.57 -21.23 27.12
C SER A 430 11.16 -20.60 27.19
N LYS A 431 10.36 -20.86 28.24
CA LYS A 431 8.92 -20.53 28.32
C LYS A 431 8.56 -19.07 28.01
N GLU A 432 9.43 -18.15 28.38
CA GLU A 432 9.20 -16.70 28.28
C GLU A 432 9.93 -16.04 27.10
N PHE A 433 10.57 -16.84 26.24
CA PHE A 433 11.38 -16.33 25.14
C PHE A 433 10.52 -16.02 23.94
N SER A 434 10.79 -14.88 23.31
CA SER A 434 10.37 -14.56 21.95
C SER A 434 11.16 -15.37 20.91
N GLY A 435 10.68 -15.40 19.66
CA GLY A 435 11.40 -16.06 18.57
C GLY A 435 12.81 -15.48 18.36
N ALA A 436 12.97 -14.17 18.52
CA ALA A 436 14.28 -13.52 18.45
C ALA A 436 15.23 -13.98 19.58
N GLU A 437 14.73 -14.15 20.81
CA GLU A 437 15.55 -14.64 21.93
C GLU A 437 15.94 -16.11 21.76
N ILE A 438 15.06 -16.94 21.19
CA ILE A 438 15.40 -18.32 20.80
C ILE A 438 16.51 -18.33 19.76
N GLU A 439 16.41 -17.49 18.73
CA GLU A 439 17.46 -17.34 17.71
C GLU A 439 18.80 -16.94 18.34
N GLN A 440 18.79 -15.95 19.24
CA GLN A 440 20.01 -15.50 19.92
C GLN A 440 20.61 -16.57 20.82
N ALA A 441 19.81 -17.34 21.55
CA ALA A 441 20.32 -18.43 22.37
C ALA A 441 21.05 -19.50 21.55
N ILE A 442 20.54 -19.83 20.36
CA ILE A 442 21.21 -20.74 19.42
C ILE A 442 22.55 -20.15 18.96
N VAL A 443 22.55 -18.87 18.54
CA VAL A 443 23.75 -18.18 18.06
C VAL A 443 24.84 -18.12 19.15
N GLU A 444 24.44 -17.81 20.39
CA GLU A 444 25.35 -17.77 21.54
C GLU A 444 25.92 -19.16 21.86
N GLY A 445 25.09 -20.20 21.87
CA GLY A 445 25.56 -21.57 22.02
C GLY A 445 26.54 -21.98 20.91
N MET A 446 26.30 -21.54 19.67
CA MET A 446 27.23 -21.75 18.55
C MET A 446 28.58 -21.04 18.75
N TYR A 447 28.60 -19.82 19.28
CA TYR A 447 29.84 -19.10 19.57
C TYR A 447 30.67 -19.82 20.65
N ARG A 448 30.03 -20.33 21.71
CA ARG A 448 30.71 -21.12 22.76
C ARG A 448 31.36 -22.37 22.19
N ALA A 449 30.58 -23.17 21.46
CA ALA A 449 31.09 -24.39 20.84
C ALA A 449 32.24 -24.12 19.86
N PHE A 450 32.11 -23.04 19.07
CA PHE A 450 33.15 -22.62 18.13
C PHE A 450 34.44 -22.17 18.84
N HIS A 451 34.31 -21.40 19.93
CA HIS A 451 35.45 -20.99 20.75
C HIS A 451 36.20 -22.21 21.32
N GLU A 452 35.46 -23.24 21.73
CA GLU A 452 35.99 -24.52 22.23
C GLU A 452 36.44 -25.48 21.11
N GLN A 453 36.40 -25.04 19.84
CA GLN A 453 36.81 -25.83 18.66
C GLN A 453 36.10 -27.19 18.53
N ARG A 454 34.86 -27.26 19.01
CA ARG A 454 34.02 -28.46 18.93
C ARG A 454 32.71 -28.15 18.24
N ASP A 455 31.89 -29.19 18.12
CA ASP A 455 30.55 -29.00 17.61
C ASP A 455 29.58 -28.49 18.66
N VAL A 456 28.55 -27.79 18.21
CA VAL A 456 27.49 -27.27 19.09
C VAL A 456 26.59 -28.41 19.55
N SER A 457 26.33 -28.45 20.85
CA SER A 457 25.46 -29.43 21.51
C SER A 457 24.22 -28.75 22.07
N THR A 458 23.25 -29.55 22.55
CA THR A 458 22.11 -29.03 23.31
C THR A 458 22.54 -28.26 24.55
N GLU A 459 23.57 -28.73 25.26
CA GLU A 459 24.03 -28.12 26.52
C GLU A 459 24.51 -26.68 26.33
N ASP A 460 25.14 -26.38 25.19
CA ASP A 460 25.56 -25.01 24.86
C ASP A 460 24.38 -24.05 24.78
N ILE A 461 23.31 -24.49 24.12
CA ILE A 461 22.10 -23.69 23.91
C ILE A 461 21.34 -23.57 25.23
N LEU A 462 21.24 -24.65 26.02
CA LEU A 462 20.64 -24.59 27.36
C LEU A 462 21.38 -23.61 28.28
N GLY A 463 22.71 -23.60 28.24
CA GLY A 463 23.53 -22.63 28.97
C GLY A 463 23.25 -21.20 28.53
N ALA A 464 23.16 -20.94 27.22
CA ALA A 464 22.80 -19.64 26.69
C ALA A 464 21.39 -19.18 27.10
N ILE A 465 20.40 -20.11 27.12
CA ILE A 465 19.05 -19.83 27.61
C ILE A 465 19.09 -19.44 29.09
N ALA A 466 19.83 -20.17 29.92
CA ALA A 466 19.90 -19.91 31.36
C ALA A 466 20.53 -18.56 31.71
N GLU A 467 21.46 -18.06 30.89
CA GLU A 467 22.13 -16.78 31.08
C GLU A 467 21.35 -15.60 30.49
N THR A 468 20.38 -15.86 29.61
CA THR A 468 19.58 -14.83 28.97
C THR A 468 18.43 -14.39 29.87
N TYR A 469 18.36 -13.10 30.18
CA TYR A 469 17.22 -12.52 30.90
C TYR A 469 16.07 -12.22 29.91
N PRO A 470 14.89 -12.86 30.01
CA PRO A 470 13.83 -12.70 29.02
C PRO A 470 13.24 -11.29 29.03
N LEU A 471 12.92 -10.76 27.85
CA LEU A 471 12.19 -9.51 27.67
C LEU A 471 10.85 -9.55 28.40
N ALA A 472 10.21 -10.73 28.43
CA ALA A 472 8.95 -10.94 29.14
C ALA A 472 9.04 -10.64 30.63
N SER A 473 10.20 -10.88 31.23
CA SER A 473 10.48 -10.58 32.63
C SER A 473 10.75 -9.08 32.83
N THR A 474 11.50 -8.43 31.93
CA THR A 474 11.77 -6.98 32.03
C THR A 474 10.53 -6.11 31.77
N ALA A 475 9.69 -6.49 30.81
CA ALA A 475 8.52 -5.73 30.37
C ALA A 475 7.19 -6.34 30.85
N ARG A 476 7.22 -7.07 31.98
CA ARG A 476 6.10 -7.87 32.48
C ARG A 476 4.78 -7.12 32.56
N GLU A 477 4.79 -5.90 33.12
CA GLU A 477 3.59 -5.08 33.26
C GLU A 477 2.97 -4.71 31.90
N GLN A 478 3.80 -4.29 30.95
CA GLN A 478 3.35 -3.92 29.60
C GLN A 478 2.78 -5.14 28.86
N ILE A 479 3.43 -6.30 28.98
CA ILE A 479 3.00 -7.53 28.32
C ILE A 479 1.68 -8.03 28.91
N SER A 480 1.57 -8.07 30.25
CA SER A 480 0.33 -8.44 30.93
C SER A 480 -0.83 -7.51 30.53
N PHE A 481 -0.56 -6.21 30.41
CA PHE A 481 -1.57 -5.27 29.93
C PHE A 481 -2.00 -5.57 28.48
N MET A 482 -1.06 -5.77 27.56
CA MET A 482 -1.37 -6.07 26.16
C MET A 482 -2.17 -7.38 26.02
N GLN A 483 -1.79 -8.42 26.75
CA GLN A 483 -2.51 -9.69 26.80
C GLN A 483 -3.94 -9.49 27.31
N ALA A 484 -4.11 -8.78 28.44
CA ALA A 484 -5.43 -8.46 28.99
C ALA A 484 -6.28 -7.58 28.05
N TRP A 485 -5.64 -6.69 27.29
CA TRP A 485 -6.31 -5.87 26.29
C TRP A 485 -6.80 -6.72 25.11
N ALA A 486 -6.00 -7.70 24.66
CA ALA A 486 -6.35 -8.60 23.56
C ALA A 486 -7.48 -9.56 23.95
N THR A 487 -7.47 -10.14 25.16
CA THR A 487 -8.48 -11.10 25.65
C THR A 487 -9.88 -10.52 25.78
N GLN A 488 -10.02 -9.19 25.87
CA GLN A 488 -11.32 -8.50 25.86
C GLN A 488 -12.03 -8.53 24.47
N GLY A 489 -11.57 -9.37 23.54
CA GLY A 489 -12.13 -9.52 22.20
C GLY A 489 -11.77 -8.37 21.25
N ARG A 490 -10.75 -7.58 21.60
CA ARG A 490 -10.31 -6.41 20.81
C ARG A 490 -9.36 -6.77 19.68
N ALA A 491 -8.70 -7.92 19.78
CA ALA A 491 -7.87 -8.51 18.74
C ALA A 491 -8.00 -10.04 18.74
N ARG A 492 -7.84 -10.65 17.56
CA ARG A 492 -7.83 -12.10 17.39
C ARG A 492 -6.45 -12.64 17.74
N SER A 493 -6.36 -13.74 18.51
CA SER A 493 -5.07 -14.41 18.70
C SER A 493 -4.55 -15.00 17.39
N ALA A 494 -3.26 -14.77 17.12
CA ALA A 494 -2.56 -15.32 15.95
C ALA A 494 -2.21 -16.81 16.12
N SER A 495 -2.01 -17.25 17.36
CA SER A 495 -1.63 -18.63 17.71
C SER A 495 -2.85 -19.49 18.02
N ARG A 496 -2.72 -20.82 17.91
CA ARG A 496 -3.79 -21.77 18.21
C ARG A 496 -3.77 -22.16 19.68
N GLY A 497 -4.93 -22.17 20.35
CA GLY A 497 -5.07 -22.77 21.68
C GLY A 497 -4.62 -21.91 22.86
N GLU A 498 -4.33 -20.62 22.66
CA GLU A 498 -4.03 -19.71 23.77
C GLU A 498 -5.24 -19.54 24.71
N VAL A 499 -5.22 -20.25 25.84
CA VAL A 499 -5.90 -19.80 27.06
C VAL A 499 -4.88 -18.91 27.77
N ILE A 500 -5.11 -17.60 27.73
CA ILE A 500 -4.26 -16.63 28.42
C ILE A 500 -4.57 -16.76 29.92
N ASP A 501 -3.71 -17.48 30.65
CA ASP A 501 -3.80 -17.60 32.10
C ASP A 501 -3.56 -16.21 32.74
N ILE A 502 -4.61 -15.62 33.28
CA ILE A 502 -4.51 -14.39 34.06
C ILE A 502 -4.28 -14.78 35.53
N PRO A 503 -3.23 -14.27 36.20
CA PRO A 503 -3.08 -14.46 37.64
C PRO A 503 -4.31 -13.88 38.37
N SER A 504 -5.01 -14.73 39.13
CA SER A 504 -6.23 -14.41 39.88
C SER A 504 -6.08 -13.25 40.87
N ASP A 505 -4.85 -12.86 41.20
CA ASP A 505 -4.58 -12.02 42.36
C ASP A 505 -4.54 -10.51 42.07
N LYS A 506 -4.83 -10.08 40.82
CA LYS A 506 -4.85 -8.65 40.45
C LYS A 506 -6.12 -8.16 39.75
N LEU A 507 -7.18 -8.95 39.72
CA LEU A 507 -8.51 -8.48 39.32
C LEU A 507 -9.39 -8.47 40.56
N GLY A 508 -9.71 -7.28 41.07
CA GLY A 508 -10.69 -7.07 42.13
C GLY A 508 -12.12 -7.42 41.68
N VAL A 509 -12.35 -8.67 41.29
CA VAL A 509 -13.64 -9.21 40.87
C VAL A 509 -14.05 -10.26 41.90
N LYS A 510 -15.18 -10.02 42.55
CA LYS A 510 -15.75 -10.93 43.56
C LYS A 510 -16.04 -12.29 42.92
N SER A 511 -15.84 -13.35 43.68
CA SER A 511 -15.89 -14.78 43.32
C SER A 511 -17.25 -15.33 42.83
N GLY A 512 -18.13 -14.48 42.27
CA GLY A 512 -19.43 -14.86 41.70
C GLY A 512 -19.51 -14.78 40.18
N ASP A 513 -18.60 -14.06 39.50
CA ASP A 513 -18.68 -13.81 38.05
C ASP A 513 -17.91 -14.84 37.19
N ILE A 514 -17.02 -15.62 37.80
CA ILE A 514 -16.16 -16.61 37.11
C ILE A 514 -16.99 -17.83 36.65
N THR A 515 -18.03 -18.22 37.40
CA THR A 515 -18.91 -19.35 37.08
C THR A 515 -19.86 -19.07 35.90
N LEU A 516 -20.12 -17.81 35.55
CA LEU A 516 -20.96 -17.46 34.40
C LEU A 516 -20.19 -17.55 33.07
N ILE A 517 -18.89 -17.29 33.08
CA ILE A 517 -18.02 -17.34 31.89
C ILE A 517 -17.66 -18.79 31.53
N ASP A 518 -17.44 -19.66 32.52
CA ASP A 518 -17.20 -21.09 32.30
C ASP A 518 -18.40 -21.80 31.67
N ASN A 519 -19.62 -21.45 32.09
CA ASN A 519 -20.84 -22.03 31.54
C ASN A 519 -21.14 -21.53 30.12
N ALA A 520 -20.83 -20.27 29.81
CA ALA A 520 -20.97 -19.72 28.46
C ALA A 520 -19.98 -20.36 27.47
N THR A 521 -18.75 -20.62 27.92
CA THR A 521 -17.68 -21.21 27.08
C THR A 521 -17.91 -22.69 26.82
N LYS A 522 -18.42 -23.45 27.81
CA LYS A 522 -18.89 -24.83 27.60
C LYS A 522 -20.11 -24.90 26.67
N ALA A 523 -21.07 -23.99 26.80
CA ALA A 523 -22.26 -23.95 25.93
C ALA A 523 -21.94 -23.61 24.46
N LEU A 524 -20.90 -22.80 24.21
CA LEU A 524 -20.39 -22.49 22.86
C LEU A 524 -19.62 -23.67 22.22
N ASN A 525 -18.90 -24.45 23.03
CA ASN A 525 -18.17 -25.65 22.57
C ASN A 525 -19.09 -26.86 22.34
N GLU A 526 -20.22 -26.97 23.05
CA GLU A 526 -21.22 -28.02 22.79
C GLU A 526 -22.10 -27.72 21.57
N LYS A 527 -22.44 -26.44 21.32
CA LYS A 527 -23.19 -26.03 20.12
C LYS A 527 -22.41 -26.14 18.81
N SER A 528 -21.08 -26.13 18.85
CA SER A 528 -20.22 -26.31 17.67
C SER A 528 -20.03 -27.78 17.29
N ARG A 529 -20.22 -28.74 18.22
CA ARG A 529 -20.19 -30.17 17.93
C ARG A 529 -21.49 -30.74 17.34
N SER A 530 -22.64 -30.07 17.50
CA SER A 530 -23.94 -30.57 17.03
C SER A 530 -24.38 -30.10 15.63
N LYS A 531 -23.56 -29.32 14.91
CA LYS A 531 -23.88 -28.77 13.57
C LYS A 531 -23.14 -29.41 12.38
N HIS A 532 -22.67 -30.64 12.52
CA HIS A 532 -22.28 -31.48 11.37
C HIS A 532 -23.31 -32.59 11.12
N ARG A 533 -24.44 -32.21 10.52
CA ARG A 533 -25.14 -33.07 9.55
C ARG A 533 -25.10 -32.35 8.20
N PRO A 534 -24.65 -33.00 7.12
CA PRO A 534 -24.69 -32.39 5.80
C PRO A 534 -26.16 -32.17 5.39
N LEU A 535 -26.50 -30.95 5.00
CA LEU A 535 -27.74 -30.64 4.30
C LEU A 535 -27.69 -31.29 2.90
N PRO A 536 -28.78 -31.89 2.40
CA PRO A 536 -28.81 -32.44 1.05
C PRO A 536 -28.69 -31.30 0.03
N LEU A 537 -27.85 -31.51 -0.99
CA LEU A 537 -27.67 -30.59 -2.11
C LEU A 537 -28.99 -30.44 -2.90
N PRO A 538 -29.31 -29.22 -3.40
CA PRO A 538 -30.45 -29.03 -4.29
C PRO A 538 -30.18 -29.71 -5.65
N PRO A 539 -31.21 -30.20 -6.36
CA PRO A 539 -31.03 -30.85 -7.66
C PRO A 539 -30.56 -29.84 -8.71
N LEU A 540 -29.60 -30.26 -9.54
CA LEU A 540 -29.08 -29.49 -10.67
C LEU A 540 -30.19 -29.22 -11.70
N PRO A 541 -30.22 -28.04 -12.33
CA PRO A 541 -31.17 -27.73 -13.39
C PRO A 541 -30.89 -28.61 -14.63
N GLN A 542 -31.93 -29.31 -15.11
CA GLN A 542 -31.87 -30.07 -16.34
C GLN A 542 -31.68 -29.14 -17.54
N ILE A 543 -30.61 -29.37 -18.29
CA ILE A 543 -30.39 -28.81 -19.63
C ILE A 543 -31.43 -29.44 -20.55
N LYS A 544 -32.43 -28.66 -20.98
CA LYS A 544 -33.32 -29.06 -22.08
C LYS A 544 -32.51 -29.01 -23.38
N SER A 545 -32.31 -30.17 -23.98
CA SER A 545 -31.92 -30.31 -25.39
C SER A 545 -33.01 -29.73 -26.27
N SER A 546 -32.71 -28.67 -27.00
CA SER A 546 -33.53 -28.18 -28.12
C SER A 546 -33.29 -29.11 -29.31
N SER A 547 -34.26 -29.97 -29.60
CA SER A 547 -34.43 -30.64 -30.89
C SER A 547 -35.84 -30.36 -31.39
N ASP A 548 -35.88 -29.64 -32.51
CA ASP A 548 -36.87 -29.64 -33.59
C ASP A 548 -38.31 -29.12 -33.40
N SER A 549 -38.72 -28.42 -34.47
CA SER A 549 -40.00 -27.81 -34.86
C SER A 549 -40.41 -26.47 -34.27
#